data_AF-A0A931WNE7-F1
#
_entry.id   AF-A0A931WNE7-F1
#
_cell.length_a   1.000
_cell.length_b   1.000
_cell.length_c   1.000
_cell.angle_alpha   90.00
_cell.angle_beta   90.00
_cell.angle_gamma   90.00
#
_symmetry.space_group_name_H-M   'P 1'
#
loop_
_entity.id
_entity.type
_entity.pdbx_description
1 polymer ?
#
loop_
_entity_poly.entity_id
_entity_poly.type
_entity_poly.pdbx_seq_one_letter_code
_entity_poly.pdbx_strand_id
1 'polypeptide(L)'
;MVFVAGIDVGGKSTKVIILDDARKVRGQAVVKTRPDFPALAREALDIALKQAGLKASDLSYIATTGFGRYNVPFRDNQITEITCVARGAAFLFPKTHSVLDIGAQSTRAVRVAEDGKVRDFRTNDKCAAGAGGFVERAAKYLEVNIDDVGELSVQADKPQTISSVCAVLAESEIINHVSAGESVQNILRGVHNSLASRAMALMKRAGLEDEITFAGGVARQKGMVQALEQALKRKVNVSAEPEMIGALGAALLGLRRLEKIRHDGHEAATKEEPRVA
;
A
#
# COMPACT_ATOMS: atom_id res chain seq x y z
N MET A 1 -25.88 6.11 11.99
CA MET A 1 -24.92 5.83 10.90
C MET A 1 -23.62 5.40 11.54
N VAL A 2 -22.96 4.38 11.00
CA VAL A 2 -21.69 3.89 11.55
C VAL A 2 -20.54 4.45 10.73
N PHE A 3 -19.49 4.92 11.40
CA PHE A 3 -18.26 5.35 10.77
C PHE A 3 -17.06 4.59 11.34
N VAL A 4 -16.19 4.11 10.47
CA VAL A 4 -14.97 3.39 10.84
C VAL A 4 -13.76 4.06 10.21
N ALA A 5 -12.70 4.26 10.99
CA ALA A 5 -11.43 4.74 10.49
C ALA A 5 -10.46 3.56 10.26
N GLY A 6 -9.82 3.55 9.09
CA GLY A 6 -8.65 2.73 8.80
C GLY A 6 -7.40 3.60 8.75
N ILE A 7 -6.42 3.35 9.62
CA ILE A 7 -5.18 4.13 9.71
C ILE A 7 -3.99 3.25 9.33
N ASP A 8 -3.34 3.53 8.21
CA ASP A 8 -2.13 2.85 7.75
C ASP A 8 -0.90 3.72 8.03
N VAL A 9 -0.15 3.37 9.08
CA VAL A 9 1.08 4.06 9.47
C VAL A 9 2.27 3.41 8.76
N GLY A 10 2.58 3.89 7.55
CA GLY A 10 3.70 3.44 6.74
C GLY A 10 5.01 4.17 7.04
N GLY A 11 6.12 3.66 6.52
CA GLY A 11 7.46 4.24 6.77
C GLY A 11 7.71 5.62 6.15
N LYS A 12 6.95 6.00 5.11
CA LYS A 12 7.08 7.29 4.40
C LYS A 12 5.83 8.15 4.47
N SER A 13 4.66 7.53 4.47
CA SER A 13 3.38 8.20 4.58
C SER A 13 2.43 7.45 5.51
N THR A 14 1.62 8.22 6.23
CA THR A 14 0.50 7.75 7.03
C THR A 14 -0.79 8.10 6.30
N LYS A 15 -1.65 7.09 6.12
CA LYS A 15 -2.87 7.19 5.32
C LYS A 15 -4.07 6.89 6.18
N VAL A 16 -5.15 7.65 6.02
CA VAL A 16 -6.41 7.42 6.73
C VAL A 16 -7.55 7.35 5.74
N ILE A 17 -8.47 6.40 5.96
CA ILE A 17 -9.78 6.35 5.31
C ILE A 17 -10.86 6.32 6.39
N ILE A 18 -11.90 7.15 6.21
CA ILE A 18 -13.16 7.06 6.93
C ILE A 18 -14.18 6.39 6.03
N LEU A 19 -14.75 5.28 6.50
CA LEU A 19 -15.72 4.46 5.79
C LEU A 19 -17.06 4.49 6.52
N ASP A 20 -18.16 4.61 5.78
CA ASP A 20 -19.51 4.39 6.35
C ASP A 20 -19.96 2.92 6.28
N ASP A 21 -21.12 2.62 6.88
CA ASP A 21 -21.75 1.28 6.86
C ASP A 21 -22.09 0.78 5.45
N ALA A 22 -22.31 1.70 4.50
CA ALA A 22 -22.48 1.40 3.08
C ALA A 22 -21.15 1.15 2.34
N ARG A 23 -20.02 1.08 3.07
CA ARG A 23 -18.67 0.88 2.52
C ARG A 23 -18.25 1.99 1.55
N LYS A 24 -18.75 3.21 1.73
CA LYS A 24 -18.34 4.38 0.96
C LYS A 24 -17.28 5.17 1.73
N VAL A 25 -16.26 5.62 1.00
CA VAL A 25 -15.23 6.51 1.56
C VAL A 25 -15.85 7.89 1.75
N ARG A 26 -15.80 8.40 2.98
CA ARG A 26 -16.36 9.70 3.37
C ARG A 26 -15.30 10.76 3.59
N GLY A 27 -14.09 10.33 3.94
CA GLY A 27 -12.94 11.20 4.08
C GLY A 27 -11.67 10.38 4.03
N GLN A 28 -10.59 11.04 3.63
CA GLN A 28 -9.28 10.44 3.52
C GLN A 28 -8.18 11.47 3.77
N ALA A 29 -7.02 10.97 4.13
CA ALA A 29 -5.84 11.80 4.31
C ALA A 29 -4.58 11.02 3.97
N VAL A 30 -3.59 11.74 3.46
CA VAL A 30 -2.21 11.28 3.31
C VAL A 30 -1.32 12.34 3.92
N VAL A 31 -0.51 11.95 4.89
CA VAL A 31 0.49 12.82 5.51
C VAL A 31 1.86 12.16 5.48
N LYS A 32 2.93 12.96 5.45
CA LYS A 32 4.30 12.45 5.50
C LYS A 32 4.59 11.88 6.88
N THR A 33 5.12 10.66 6.93
CA THR A 33 5.52 10.04 8.20
C THR A 33 6.73 10.76 8.80
N ARG A 34 6.61 11.10 10.07
CA ARG A 34 7.64 11.72 10.92
C ARG A 34 7.67 11.05 12.30
N PRO A 35 8.70 11.29 13.13
CA PRO A 35 8.69 10.86 14.53
C PRO A 35 7.42 11.33 15.25
N ASP A 36 7.04 10.64 16.33
CA ASP A 36 5.76 10.77 17.04
C ASP A 36 4.55 10.23 16.26
N PHE A 37 4.45 8.89 16.21
CA PHE A 37 3.34 8.20 15.56
C PHE A 37 1.95 8.51 16.15
N PRO A 38 1.76 8.63 17.49
CA PRO A 38 0.48 9.05 18.04
C PRO A 38 0.00 10.41 17.51
N ALA A 39 0.85 11.43 17.55
CA ALA A 39 0.48 12.77 17.09
C ALA A 39 0.22 12.78 15.58
N LEU A 40 1.07 12.12 14.80
CA LEU A 40 0.91 11.98 13.36
C LEU A 40 -0.39 11.27 12.96
N ALA A 41 -0.73 10.17 13.65
CA ALA A 41 -1.96 9.44 13.38
C ALA A 41 -3.20 10.30 13.72
N ARG A 42 -3.11 11.13 14.78
CA ARG A 42 -4.18 12.07 15.14
C ARG A 42 -4.34 13.15 14.07
N GLU A 43 -3.26 13.78 13.64
CA GLU A 43 -3.26 14.78 12.57
C GLU A 43 -3.89 14.23 11.28
N ALA A 44 -3.45 13.04 10.84
CA ALA A 44 -3.99 12.39 9.65
C ALA A 44 -5.49 12.08 9.81
N LEU A 45 -5.90 11.65 11.00
CA LEU A 45 -7.30 11.38 11.31
C LEU A 45 -8.15 12.65 11.27
N ASP A 46 -7.66 13.75 11.85
CA ASP A 46 -8.37 15.02 11.90
C ASP A 46 -8.58 15.61 10.48
N ILE A 47 -7.60 15.47 9.58
CA ILE A 47 -7.75 15.86 8.16
C ILE A 47 -8.86 15.04 7.50
N ALA A 48 -8.86 13.72 7.67
CA ALA A 48 -9.87 12.84 7.07
C ALA A 48 -11.27 13.10 7.65
N LEU A 49 -11.38 13.33 8.96
CA LEU A 49 -12.62 13.71 9.63
C LEU A 49 -13.16 15.05 9.14
N LYS A 50 -12.29 16.05 8.98
CA LYS A 50 -12.66 17.36 8.43
C LYS A 50 -13.20 17.23 7.01
N GLN A 51 -12.56 16.42 6.16
CA GLN A 51 -13.07 16.16 4.81
C GLN A 51 -14.45 15.49 4.84
N ALA A 52 -14.68 14.59 5.79
CA ALA A 52 -15.95 13.90 5.97
C ALA A 52 -17.05 14.75 6.64
N GLY A 53 -16.71 15.91 7.21
CA GLY A 53 -17.63 16.71 8.03
C GLY A 53 -18.00 16.06 9.36
N LEU A 54 -17.09 15.25 9.93
CA LEU A 54 -17.29 14.47 11.15
C LEU A 54 -16.36 14.91 12.28
N LYS A 55 -16.72 14.53 13.51
CA LYS A 55 -15.90 14.64 14.72
C LYS A 55 -15.37 13.27 15.11
N ALA A 56 -14.32 13.24 15.92
CA ALA A 56 -13.77 11.98 16.44
C ALA A 56 -14.80 11.16 17.25
N SER A 57 -15.74 11.83 17.93
CA SER A 57 -16.85 11.20 18.65
C SER A 57 -17.86 10.47 17.76
N ASP A 58 -17.85 10.74 16.45
CA ASP A 58 -18.75 10.08 15.49
C ASP A 58 -18.19 8.73 15.02
N LEU A 59 -16.90 8.45 15.26
CA LEU A 59 -16.27 7.18 14.92
C LEU A 59 -16.72 6.09 15.88
N SER A 60 -17.18 4.98 15.31
CA SER A 60 -17.60 3.79 16.05
C SER A 60 -16.47 2.76 16.19
N TYR A 61 -15.43 2.85 15.37
CA TYR A 61 -14.31 1.92 15.38
C TYR A 61 -13.08 2.49 14.66
N ILE A 62 -11.88 2.16 15.14
CA ILE A 62 -10.60 2.55 14.55
C ILE A 62 -9.72 1.31 14.42
N ALA A 63 -9.41 0.93 13.18
CA ALA A 63 -8.49 -0.16 12.86
C ALA A 63 -7.18 0.39 12.31
N THR A 64 -6.05 -0.10 12.80
CA THR A 64 -4.73 0.33 12.35
C THR A 64 -3.97 -0.74 11.59
N THR A 65 -3.10 -0.32 10.69
CA THR A 65 -2.18 -1.17 9.94
C THR A 65 -0.87 -0.45 9.63
N GLY A 66 -0.01 -1.07 8.83
CA GLY A 66 1.33 -0.58 8.54
C GLY A 66 2.38 -0.95 9.59
N PHE A 67 3.60 -0.47 9.38
CA PHE A 67 4.74 -0.66 10.28
C PHE A 67 4.45 -0.06 11.67
N GLY A 68 3.86 1.14 11.70
CA GLY A 68 3.61 1.87 12.94
C GLY A 68 2.31 1.48 13.68
N ARG A 69 1.58 0.46 13.23
CA ARG A 69 0.22 0.11 13.72
C ARG A 69 0.07 0.00 15.24
N TYR A 70 1.12 -0.46 15.93
CA TYR A 70 1.13 -0.64 17.40
C TYR A 70 1.29 0.67 18.17
N ASN A 71 1.76 1.73 17.51
CA ASN A 71 2.10 3.01 18.13
C ASN A 71 0.92 4.00 18.14
N VAL A 72 -0.26 3.61 17.67
CA VAL A 72 -1.47 4.43 17.69
C VAL A 72 -2.32 4.03 18.90
N PRO A 73 -2.32 4.78 20.02
CA PRO A 73 -2.92 4.33 21.28
C PRO A 73 -4.46 4.35 21.28
N PHE A 74 -5.07 5.16 20.44
CA PHE A 74 -6.53 5.34 20.34
C PHE A 74 -7.19 4.39 19.32
N ARG A 75 -6.64 3.18 19.14
CA ARG A 75 -7.18 2.18 18.20
C ARG A 75 -8.00 1.12 18.93
N ASP A 76 -8.97 0.55 18.25
CA ASP A 76 -9.72 -0.63 18.71
C ASP A 76 -9.10 -1.95 18.25
N ASN A 77 -8.40 -1.92 17.11
CA ASN A 77 -7.76 -3.11 16.54
C ASN A 77 -6.50 -2.78 15.75
N GLN A 78 -5.60 -3.76 15.66
CA GLN A 78 -4.41 -3.71 14.80
C GLN A 78 -4.39 -4.92 13.87
N ILE A 79 -4.14 -4.67 12.59
CA ILE A 79 -4.21 -5.69 11.54
C ILE A 79 -2.93 -5.60 10.70
N THR A 80 -2.42 -6.76 10.25
CA THR A 80 -1.22 -6.79 9.41
C THR A 80 -1.46 -6.09 8.07
N GLU A 81 -0.44 -5.40 7.56
CA GLU A 81 -0.51 -4.70 6.27
C GLU A 81 -0.76 -5.67 5.11
N ILE A 82 -0.28 -6.91 5.22
CA ILE A 82 -0.52 -7.99 4.27
C ILE A 82 -2.04 -8.29 4.18
N THR A 83 -2.70 -8.44 5.32
CA THR A 83 -4.15 -8.69 5.36
C THR A 83 -4.94 -7.49 4.85
N CYS A 84 -4.55 -6.28 5.24
CA CYS A 84 -5.22 -5.07 4.82
C CYS A 84 -5.10 -4.84 3.31
N VAL A 85 -3.90 -4.93 2.73
CA VAL A 85 -3.72 -4.69 1.29
C VAL A 85 -4.43 -5.75 0.45
N ALA A 86 -4.43 -7.02 0.89
CA ALA A 86 -5.21 -8.07 0.24
C ALA A 86 -6.72 -7.74 0.27
N ARG A 87 -7.23 -7.31 1.43
CA ARG A 87 -8.64 -6.99 1.57
C ARG A 87 -9.06 -5.74 0.78
N GLY A 88 -8.23 -4.70 0.79
CA GLY A 88 -8.46 -3.48 0.02
C GLY A 88 -8.43 -3.75 -1.48
N ALA A 89 -7.46 -4.53 -1.94
CA ALA A 89 -7.34 -4.92 -3.35
C ALA A 89 -8.54 -5.74 -3.81
N ALA A 90 -8.94 -6.76 -3.05
CA ALA A 90 -10.11 -7.58 -3.38
C ALA A 90 -11.43 -6.79 -3.33
N PHE A 91 -11.51 -5.71 -2.55
CA PHE A 91 -12.69 -4.84 -2.55
C PHE A 91 -12.75 -3.96 -3.81
N LEU A 92 -11.63 -3.38 -4.23
CA LEU A 92 -11.57 -2.53 -5.43
C LEU A 92 -11.63 -3.34 -6.72
N PHE A 93 -11.02 -4.52 -6.73
CA PHE A 93 -10.92 -5.42 -7.87
C PHE A 93 -11.32 -6.84 -7.41
N PRO A 94 -12.61 -7.20 -7.47
CA PRO A 94 -13.15 -8.45 -6.92
C PRO A 94 -12.52 -9.74 -7.44
N LYS A 95 -11.87 -9.69 -8.61
CA LYS A 95 -11.17 -10.84 -9.20
C LYS A 95 -9.72 -10.96 -8.77
N THR A 96 -9.22 -10.09 -7.88
CA THR A 96 -7.79 -10.11 -7.48
C THR A 96 -7.39 -11.45 -6.89
N HIS A 97 -6.41 -12.11 -7.52
CA HIS A 97 -5.79 -13.34 -6.98
C HIS A 97 -4.33 -13.13 -6.57
N SER A 98 -3.70 -12.05 -7.01
CA SER A 98 -2.35 -11.67 -6.61
C SER A 98 -2.27 -10.18 -6.33
N VAL A 99 -1.60 -9.80 -5.25
CA VAL A 99 -1.31 -8.41 -4.92
C VAL A 99 0.20 -8.23 -4.86
N LEU A 100 0.69 -7.23 -5.59
CA LEU A 100 2.01 -6.68 -5.40
C LEU A 100 1.86 -5.35 -4.67
N ASP A 101 2.50 -5.19 -3.53
CA ASP A 101 2.54 -3.93 -2.79
C ASP A 101 3.99 -3.46 -2.69
N ILE A 102 4.32 -2.35 -3.34
CA ILE A 102 5.64 -1.73 -3.26
C ILE A 102 5.52 -0.39 -2.54
N GLY A 103 5.87 -0.42 -1.26
CA GLY A 103 6.04 0.77 -0.45
C GLY A 103 7.42 1.41 -0.60
N ALA A 104 7.70 2.43 0.21
CA ALA A 104 9.00 3.11 0.20
C ALA A 104 10.15 2.20 0.66
N GLN A 105 9.92 1.30 1.61
CA GLN A 105 10.99 0.53 2.25
C GLN A 105 10.90 -0.98 2.04
N SER A 106 9.74 -1.48 1.62
CA SER A 106 9.50 -2.91 1.50
C SER A 106 8.59 -3.23 0.33
N THR A 107 8.74 -4.44 -0.17
CA THR A 107 7.87 -5.00 -1.21
C THR A 107 7.24 -6.29 -0.73
N ARG A 108 5.97 -6.48 -1.06
CA ARG A 108 5.18 -7.65 -0.66
C ARG A 108 4.48 -8.22 -1.87
N ALA A 109 4.58 -9.53 -2.02
CA ALA A 109 3.76 -10.29 -2.95
C ALA A 109 2.81 -11.14 -2.13
N VAL A 110 1.52 -11.07 -2.41
CA VAL A 110 0.46 -11.73 -1.65
C VAL A 110 -0.42 -12.51 -2.62
N ARG A 111 -0.59 -13.81 -2.38
CA ARG A 111 -1.58 -14.62 -3.07
C ARG A 111 -2.90 -14.55 -2.31
N VAL A 112 -3.98 -14.27 -3.02
CA VAL A 112 -5.29 -13.92 -2.46
C VAL A 112 -6.33 -14.96 -2.88
N ALA A 113 -7.12 -15.44 -1.93
CA ALA A 113 -8.27 -16.30 -2.20
C ALA A 113 -9.45 -15.49 -2.75
N GLU A 114 -10.42 -16.17 -3.38
CA GLU A 114 -11.65 -15.56 -3.90
C GLU A 114 -12.44 -14.74 -2.85
N ASP A 115 -12.37 -15.13 -1.57
CA ASP A 115 -13.04 -14.39 -0.48
C ASP A 115 -12.22 -13.18 0.04
N GLY A 116 -11.09 -12.87 -0.60
CA GLY A 116 -10.18 -11.80 -0.26
C GLY A 116 -9.24 -12.12 0.91
N LYS A 117 -9.16 -13.38 1.37
CA LYS A 117 -8.19 -13.80 2.39
C LYS A 117 -6.81 -14.06 1.79
N VAL A 118 -5.79 -13.91 2.63
CA VAL A 118 -4.39 -14.23 2.28
C VAL A 118 -4.21 -15.75 2.26
N ARG A 119 -3.71 -16.31 1.15
CA ARG A 119 -3.31 -17.72 1.03
C ARG A 119 -1.84 -17.94 1.32
N ASP A 120 -0.98 -17.11 0.72
CA ASP A 120 0.47 -17.13 0.93
C ASP A 120 1.01 -15.72 0.68
N PHE A 121 2.20 -15.43 1.19
CA PHE A 121 2.88 -14.16 0.92
C PHE A 121 4.40 -14.28 1.00
N ARG A 122 5.09 -13.38 0.30
CA ARG A 122 6.53 -13.18 0.42
C ARG A 122 6.80 -11.70 0.59
N THR A 123 7.77 -11.37 1.43
CA THR A 123 8.21 -9.99 1.67
C THR A 123 9.69 -9.83 1.33
N ASN A 124 10.05 -8.61 0.95
CA ASN A 124 11.42 -8.12 0.95
C ASN A 124 11.45 -6.83 1.76
N ASP A 125 11.74 -6.97 3.04
CA ASP A 125 11.77 -5.92 4.06
C ASP A 125 13.19 -5.58 4.55
N LYS A 126 14.16 -6.47 4.28
CA LYS A 126 15.57 -6.27 4.66
C LYS A 126 16.38 -5.48 3.62
N CYS A 127 15.85 -5.26 2.42
CA CYS A 127 16.61 -4.67 1.32
C CYS A 127 15.82 -3.57 0.59
N ALA A 128 16.28 -2.31 0.76
CA ALA A 128 15.71 -1.12 0.12
C ALA A 128 15.81 -1.16 -1.42
N ALA A 129 16.70 -1.99 -1.98
CA ALA A 129 16.85 -2.10 -3.43
C ALA A 129 15.55 -2.55 -4.09
N GLY A 130 14.78 -3.41 -3.43
CA GLY A 130 13.53 -3.93 -3.97
C GLY A 130 12.32 -3.06 -3.70
N ALA A 131 12.46 -1.80 -3.27
CA ALA A 131 11.35 -0.93 -2.86
C ALA A 131 11.47 0.50 -3.43
N GLY A 132 10.49 1.36 -3.14
CA GLY A 132 10.43 2.73 -3.65
C GLY A 132 11.62 3.62 -3.30
N GLY A 133 12.31 3.35 -2.19
CA GLY A 133 13.52 4.07 -1.80
C GLY A 133 14.65 3.94 -2.83
N PHE A 134 14.65 2.89 -3.64
CA PHE A 134 15.56 2.78 -4.79
C PHE A 134 15.26 3.83 -5.87
N VAL A 135 13.97 4.01 -6.18
CA VAL A 135 13.51 5.04 -7.14
C VAL A 135 13.77 6.44 -6.59
N GLU A 136 13.51 6.68 -5.30
CA GLU A 136 13.81 7.97 -4.65
C GLU A 136 15.30 8.35 -4.72
N ARG A 137 16.19 7.37 -4.51
CA ARG A 137 17.64 7.59 -4.64
C ARG A 137 18.03 7.92 -6.07
N ALA A 138 17.55 7.14 -7.05
CA ALA A 138 17.82 7.40 -8.45
C ALA A 138 17.35 8.81 -8.86
N ALA A 139 16.14 9.19 -8.47
CA ALA A 139 15.59 10.52 -8.72
C ALA A 139 16.49 11.63 -8.16
N LYS A 140 16.95 11.47 -6.91
CA LYS A 140 17.85 12.42 -6.25
C LYS A 140 19.18 12.59 -7.00
N TYR A 141 19.80 11.49 -7.45
CA TYR A 141 21.08 11.56 -8.16
C TYR A 141 20.98 12.11 -9.57
N LEU A 142 19.84 11.89 -10.22
CA LEU A 142 19.55 12.44 -11.54
C LEU A 142 18.95 13.85 -11.46
N GLU A 143 18.84 14.42 -10.25
CA GLU A 143 18.29 15.75 -9.97
C GLU A 143 16.88 15.97 -10.57
N VAL A 144 16.03 14.94 -10.50
CA VAL A 144 14.63 15.01 -10.95
C VAL A 144 13.66 14.85 -9.78
N ASN A 145 12.47 15.45 -9.89
CA ASN A 145 11.42 15.23 -8.89
C ASN A 145 10.90 13.80 -9.01
N ILE A 146 10.60 13.20 -7.85
CA ILE A 146 10.06 11.84 -7.79
C ILE A 146 8.73 11.71 -8.55
N ASP A 147 7.93 12.78 -8.61
CA ASP A 147 6.65 12.79 -9.32
C ASP A 147 6.81 12.76 -10.84
N ASP A 148 7.96 13.21 -11.36
CA ASP A 148 8.26 13.25 -12.80
C ASP A 148 8.89 11.93 -13.29
N VAL A 149 9.44 11.12 -12.39
CA VAL A 149 10.18 9.88 -12.71
C VAL A 149 9.37 8.92 -13.56
N GLY A 150 8.09 8.76 -13.24
CA GLY A 150 7.18 7.86 -13.94
C GLY A 150 7.04 8.23 -15.41
N GLU A 151 6.85 9.51 -15.71
CA GLU A 151 6.68 10.02 -17.09
C GLU A 151 8.01 10.02 -17.85
N LEU A 152 9.09 10.46 -17.21
CA LEU A 152 10.42 10.46 -17.82
C LEU A 152 10.87 9.06 -18.22
N SER A 153 10.64 8.07 -17.36
CA SER A 153 10.98 6.68 -17.66
C SER A 153 10.20 6.13 -18.86
N VAL A 154 8.98 6.60 -19.11
CA VAL A 154 8.17 6.14 -20.24
C VAL A 154 8.77 6.54 -21.59
N GLN A 155 9.47 7.68 -21.63
CA GLN A 155 10.09 8.25 -22.82
C GLN A 155 11.42 7.58 -23.23
N ALA A 156 11.87 6.59 -22.48
CA ALA A 156 13.11 5.87 -22.77
C ALA A 156 13.06 5.15 -24.12
N ASP A 157 14.08 5.34 -24.94
CA ASP A 157 14.27 4.71 -26.25
C ASP A 157 15.31 3.59 -26.23
N LYS A 158 16.28 3.69 -25.32
CA LYS A 158 17.37 2.72 -25.15
C LYS A 158 17.64 2.50 -23.65
N PRO A 159 16.77 1.75 -22.94
CA PRO A 159 16.87 1.59 -21.49
C PRO A 159 18.22 1.02 -21.05
N GLN A 160 18.83 1.66 -20.05
CA GLN A 160 20.10 1.19 -19.50
C GLN A 160 19.91 -0.01 -18.58
N THR A 161 20.86 -0.92 -18.56
CA THR A 161 20.82 -2.05 -17.62
C THR A 161 21.36 -1.61 -16.27
N ILE A 162 20.62 -1.89 -15.20
CA ILE A 162 21.07 -1.75 -13.82
C ILE A 162 21.19 -3.15 -13.22
N SER A 163 22.42 -3.67 -13.25
CA SER A 163 22.77 -5.04 -12.86
C SER A 163 22.92 -5.21 -11.35
N SER A 164 23.19 -4.13 -10.63
CA SER A 164 23.46 -4.16 -9.20
C SER A 164 22.24 -4.58 -8.37
N VAL A 165 22.41 -5.61 -7.55
CA VAL A 165 21.35 -6.11 -6.64
C VAL A 165 21.14 -5.15 -5.46
N CYS A 166 22.21 -4.54 -4.97
CA CYS A 166 22.20 -3.61 -3.84
C CYS A 166 21.88 -2.18 -4.30
N ALA A 167 20.96 -1.48 -3.62
CA ALA A 167 20.61 -0.09 -3.92
C ALA A 167 21.83 0.85 -3.87
N VAL A 168 22.75 0.61 -2.94
CA VAL A 168 23.96 1.42 -2.77
C VAL A 168 24.95 1.18 -3.92
N LEU A 169 25.03 -0.04 -4.46
CA LEU A 169 25.89 -0.32 -5.60
C LEU A 169 25.26 0.14 -6.92
N ALA A 170 23.94 0.02 -7.02
CA ALA A 170 23.16 0.54 -8.15
C ALA A 170 23.29 2.06 -8.28
N GLU A 171 23.52 2.75 -7.17
CA GLU A 171 23.83 4.18 -7.14
C GLU A 171 25.12 4.50 -7.90
N SER A 172 26.19 3.75 -7.67
CA SER A 172 27.44 3.89 -8.42
C SER A 172 27.25 3.57 -9.90
N GLU A 173 26.44 2.57 -10.22
CA GLU A 173 26.10 2.22 -11.61
C GLU A 173 25.33 3.34 -12.32
N ILE A 174 24.39 4.00 -11.63
CA ILE A 174 23.68 5.19 -12.13
C ILE A 174 24.68 6.33 -12.41
N ILE A 175 25.61 6.61 -11.51
CA ILE A 175 26.64 7.65 -11.69
C ILE A 175 27.51 7.35 -12.91
N ASN A 176 27.86 6.08 -13.13
CA ASN A 176 28.63 5.67 -14.31
C ASN A 176 27.85 5.90 -15.61
N HIS A 177 26.56 5.58 -15.64
CA HIS A 177 25.70 5.86 -16.80
C HIS A 177 25.60 7.36 -17.09
N VAL A 178 25.44 8.19 -16.04
CA VAL A 178 25.45 9.66 -16.19
C VAL A 178 26.80 10.14 -16.76
N SER A 179 27.91 9.63 -16.23
CA SER A 179 29.26 10.00 -16.71
C SER A 179 29.53 9.55 -18.14
N ALA A 180 28.87 8.48 -18.60
CA ALA A 180 28.91 7.99 -19.98
C ALA A 180 27.99 8.79 -20.94
N GLY A 181 27.26 9.78 -20.43
CA GLY A 181 26.36 10.63 -21.23
C GLY A 181 25.01 9.98 -21.55
N GLU A 182 24.61 8.94 -20.82
CA GLU A 182 23.30 8.31 -21.01
C GLU A 182 22.15 9.21 -20.54
N SER A 183 21.03 9.15 -21.25
CA SER A 183 19.88 10.00 -20.94
C SER A 183 19.20 9.59 -19.62
N VAL A 184 18.66 10.58 -18.91
CA VAL A 184 17.93 10.39 -17.65
C VAL A 184 16.78 9.39 -17.83
N GLN A 185 16.05 9.50 -18.94
CA GLN A 185 14.93 8.63 -19.30
C GLN A 185 15.38 7.17 -19.37
N ASN A 186 16.49 6.91 -20.06
CA ASN A 186 17.04 5.56 -20.25
C ASN A 186 17.53 4.95 -18.93
N ILE A 187 18.16 5.76 -18.07
CA ILE A 187 18.59 5.32 -16.74
C ILE A 187 17.38 5.00 -15.85
N LEU A 188 16.38 5.88 -15.81
CA LEU A 188 15.16 5.67 -15.00
C LEU A 188 14.36 4.44 -15.45
N ARG A 189 14.29 4.18 -16.77
CA ARG A 189 13.71 2.92 -17.26
C ARG A 189 14.50 1.71 -16.81
N GLY A 190 15.83 1.79 -16.78
CA GLY A 190 16.69 0.76 -16.21
C GLY A 190 16.38 0.44 -14.74
N VAL A 191 16.20 1.50 -13.94
CA VAL A 191 15.80 1.41 -12.52
C VAL A 191 14.45 0.68 -12.38
N HIS A 192 13.44 1.08 -13.15
CA HIS A 192 12.13 0.42 -13.15
C HIS A 192 12.19 -1.04 -13.62
N ASN A 193 12.93 -1.34 -14.69
CA ASN A 193 13.10 -2.70 -15.20
C ASN A 193 13.76 -3.61 -14.16
N SER A 194 14.80 -3.10 -13.48
CA SER A 194 15.47 -3.81 -12.38
C SER A 194 14.51 -4.10 -11.23
N LEU A 195 13.67 -3.12 -10.84
CA LEU A 195 12.67 -3.30 -9.79
C LEU A 195 11.57 -4.29 -10.20
N ALA A 196 11.08 -4.21 -11.44
CA ALA A 196 10.04 -5.09 -11.99
C ALA A 196 10.50 -6.56 -12.05
N SER A 197 11.74 -6.81 -12.47
CA SER A 197 12.33 -8.15 -12.48
C SER A 197 12.34 -8.80 -11.08
N ARG A 198 12.73 -8.02 -10.07
CA ARG A 198 12.75 -8.47 -8.67
C ARG A 198 11.36 -8.68 -8.10
N ALA A 199 10.43 -7.78 -8.41
CA ALA A 199 9.03 -7.93 -8.04
C ALA A 199 8.43 -9.21 -8.63
N MET A 200 8.66 -9.49 -9.92
CA MET A 200 8.23 -10.71 -10.58
C MET A 200 8.81 -11.96 -9.89
N ALA A 201 10.10 -11.97 -9.56
CA ALA A 201 10.72 -13.09 -8.85
C ALA A 201 10.08 -13.34 -7.48
N LEU A 202 9.79 -12.26 -6.72
CA LEU A 202 9.10 -12.35 -5.43
C LEU A 202 7.68 -12.90 -5.59
N MET A 203 6.93 -12.42 -6.59
CA MET A 203 5.58 -12.90 -6.86
C MET A 203 5.54 -14.37 -7.25
N LYS A 204 6.46 -14.82 -8.12
CA LYS A 204 6.57 -16.25 -8.48
C LYS A 204 6.76 -17.13 -7.24
N ARG A 205 7.60 -16.70 -6.30
CA ARG A 205 7.84 -17.40 -5.03
C ARG A 205 6.64 -17.38 -4.07
N ALA A 206 5.71 -16.43 -4.22
CA ALA A 206 4.47 -16.34 -3.47
C ALA A 206 3.32 -17.13 -4.11
N GLY A 207 3.54 -17.74 -5.29
CA GLY A 207 2.51 -18.44 -6.05
C GLY A 207 1.67 -17.49 -6.91
N LEU A 208 2.34 -16.66 -7.73
CA LEU A 208 1.72 -15.73 -8.67
C LEU A 208 0.57 -16.36 -9.46
N GLU A 209 -0.59 -15.72 -9.40
CA GLU A 209 -1.80 -15.99 -10.19
C GLU A 209 -2.14 -14.78 -11.07
N ASP A 210 -3.08 -14.94 -12.00
CA ASP A 210 -3.60 -13.83 -12.80
C ASP A 210 -4.41 -12.83 -11.96
N GLU A 211 -4.98 -11.79 -12.60
CA GLU A 211 -5.73 -10.73 -11.90
C GLU A 211 -4.89 -10.08 -10.79
N ILE A 212 -3.78 -9.48 -11.23
CA ILE A 212 -2.76 -8.92 -10.36
C ILE A 212 -3.12 -7.48 -10.04
N THR A 213 -3.24 -7.14 -8.76
CA THR A 213 -3.41 -5.75 -8.31
C THR A 213 -2.09 -5.19 -7.81
N PHE A 214 -1.66 -4.05 -8.35
CA PHE A 214 -0.45 -3.34 -7.94
C PHE A 214 -0.81 -2.16 -7.02
N ALA A 215 -0.35 -2.24 -5.78
CA ALA A 215 -0.60 -1.31 -4.69
C ALA A 215 0.70 -0.64 -4.19
N GLY A 216 0.53 0.33 -3.29
CA GLY A 216 1.62 1.08 -2.71
C GLY A 216 2.01 2.31 -3.54
N GLY A 217 2.80 3.21 -2.95
CA GLY A 217 3.12 4.50 -3.57
C GLY A 217 3.88 4.38 -4.89
N VAL A 218 4.66 3.31 -5.09
CA VAL A 218 5.40 3.10 -6.34
C VAL A 218 4.47 2.79 -7.51
N ALA A 219 3.26 2.28 -7.26
CA ALA A 219 2.27 2.05 -8.32
C ALA A 219 1.75 3.35 -8.97
N ARG A 220 2.04 4.53 -8.38
CA ARG A 220 1.82 5.83 -9.05
C ARG A 220 2.75 6.06 -10.24
N GLN A 221 3.90 5.39 -10.26
CA GLN A 221 4.91 5.58 -11.29
C GLN A 221 4.51 4.83 -12.57
N LYS A 222 4.02 5.56 -13.59
CA LYS A 222 3.61 4.96 -14.88
C LYS A 222 4.71 4.11 -15.52
N GLY A 223 5.97 4.56 -15.47
CA GLY A 223 7.13 3.80 -15.93
C GLY A 223 7.31 2.45 -15.20
N MET A 224 7.02 2.40 -13.90
CA MET A 224 7.07 1.15 -13.12
C MET A 224 5.92 0.22 -13.48
N VAL A 225 4.70 0.75 -13.64
CA VAL A 225 3.54 -0.05 -14.09
C VAL A 225 3.85 -0.70 -15.44
N GLN A 226 4.33 0.08 -16.42
CA GLN A 226 4.70 -0.45 -17.73
C GLN A 226 5.82 -1.50 -17.65
N ALA A 227 6.87 -1.25 -16.85
CA ALA A 227 7.96 -2.21 -16.68
C ALA A 227 7.47 -3.54 -16.06
N LEU A 228 6.55 -3.45 -15.09
CA LEU A 228 5.94 -4.63 -14.47
C LEU A 228 5.07 -5.41 -15.46
N GLU A 229 4.22 -4.72 -16.23
CA GLU A 229 3.37 -5.36 -17.25
C GLU A 229 4.21 -6.05 -18.34
N GLN A 230 5.30 -5.42 -18.78
CA GLN A 230 6.24 -6.01 -19.74
C GLN A 230 6.92 -7.27 -19.16
N ALA A 231 7.39 -7.21 -17.91
CA ALA A 231 8.01 -8.35 -17.25
C ALA A 231 7.02 -9.52 -17.08
N LEU A 232 5.76 -9.21 -16.76
CA LEU A 232 4.71 -10.21 -16.54
C LEU A 232 4.02 -10.70 -17.81
N LYS A 233 4.22 -9.99 -18.93
CA LYS A 233 3.50 -10.16 -20.20
C LYS A 233 1.98 -10.11 -20.04
N ARG A 234 1.49 -9.32 -19.09
CA ARG A 234 0.05 -9.15 -18.81
C ARG A 234 -0.21 -7.81 -18.13
N LYS A 235 -1.45 -7.34 -18.19
CA LYS A 235 -1.90 -6.11 -17.51
C LYS A 235 -2.00 -6.29 -16.00
N VAL A 236 -1.87 -5.20 -15.26
CA VAL A 236 -2.09 -5.16 -13.81
C VAL A 236 -3.18 -4.15 -13.47
N ASN A 237 -3.98 -4.47 -12.45
CA ASN A 237 -4.99 -3.57 -11.90
C ASN A 237 -4.30 -2.52 -11.03
N VAL A 238 -4.57 -1.24 -11.28
CA VAL A 238 -4.03 -0.11 -10.50
C VAL A 238 -5.17 0.83 -10.14
N SER A 239 -5.33 1.11 -8.85
CA SER A 239 -6.29 2.11 -8.37
C SER A 239 -5.81 3.53 -8.69
N ALA A 240 -6.71 4.51 -8.74
CA ALA A 240 -6.36 5.93 -8.82
C ALA A 240 -5.52 6.40 -7.60
N GLU A 241 -5.71 5.74 -6.45
CA GLU A 241 -5.01 6.03 -5.19
C GLU A 241 -4.40 4.74 -4.62
N PRO A 242 -3.35 4.19 -5.26
CA PRO A 242 -2.87 2.84 -4.95
C PRO A 242 -2.21 2.72 -3.57
N GLU A 243 -1.69 3.81 -2.99
CA GLU A 243 -1.17 3.83 -1.62
C GLU A 243 -2.27 3.78 -0.56
N MET A 244 -3.51 4.09 -0.91
CA MET A 244 -4.63 4.12 0.04
C MET A 244 -5.22 2.72 0.31
N ILE A 245 -4.85 1.73 -0.51
CA ILE A 245 -5.41 0.37 -0.45
C ILE A 245 -5.22 -0.27 0.94
N GLY A 246 -4.07 -0.04 1.59
CA GLY A 246 -3.82 -0.52 2.96
C GLY A 246 -4.79 0.09 3.99
N ALA A 247 -4.97 1.41 3.96
CA ALA A 247 -5.92 2.10 4.85
C ALA A 247 -7.37 1.67 4.58
N LEU A 248 -7.75 1.50 3.31
CA LEU A 248 -9.06 0.99 2.91
C LEU A 248 -9.31 -0.41 3.47
N GLY A 249 -8.33 -1.30 3.33
CA GLY A 249 -8.39 -2.64 3.89
C GLY A 249 -8.56 -2.65 5.41
N ALA A 250 -7.86 -1.77 6.11
CA ALA A 250 -8.01 -1.60 7.56
C ALA A 250 -9.43 -1.15 7.92
N ALA A 251 -9.99 -0.15 7.23
CA ALA A 251 -11.34 0.35 7.46
C ALA A 251 -12.40 -0.74 7.20
N LEU A 252 -12.27 -1.50 6.10
CA LEU A 252 -13.18 -2.60 5.74
C LEU A 252 -13.16 -3.72 6.79
N LEU A 253 -11.98 -4.09 7.28
CA LEU A 253 -11.84 -5.13 8.31
C LEU A 253 -12.31 -4.62 9.69
N GLY A 254 -12.10 -3.34 9.98
CA GLY A 254 -12.66 -2.68 11.16
C GLY A 254 -14.19 -2.70 11.15
N LEU A 255 -14.81 -2.34 10.03
CA LEU A 255 -16.26 -2.39 9.86
C LEU A 255 -16.79 -3.81 10.04
N ARG A 256 -16.16 -4.80 9.40
CA ARG A 256 -16.52 -6.22 9.57
C ARG A 256 -16.40 -6.69 11.03
N ARG A 257 -15.38 -6.21 11.75
CA ARG A 257 -15.19 -6.56 13.17
C ARG A 257 -16.28 -5.95 14.04
N LEU A 258 -16.62 -4.68 13.80
CA LEU A 258 -17.71 -3.99 14.50
C LEU A 258 -19.07 -4.64 14.23
N GLU A 259 -19.37 -5.00 12.98
CA GLU A 259 -20.58 -5.74 12.59
C GLU A 259 -20.69 -7.05 13.39
N LYS A 260 -19.59 -7.80 13.51
CA LYS A 260 -19.55 -9.03 14.32
C LYS A 260 -19.76 -8.77 15.81
N ILE A 261 -19.10 -7.77 16.39
CA ILE A 261 -19.25 -7.45 17.83
C ILE A 261 -20.70 -7.09 18.16
N ARG A 262 -21.37 -6.32 17.29
CA ARG A 262 -22.78 -5.95 17.47
C ARG A 262 -23.72 -7.14 17.33
N HIS A 263 -23.45 -8.04 16.39
CA HIS A 263 -24.22 -9.27 16.23
C HIS A 263 -24.08 -10.19 17.46
N ASP A 264 -22.83 -10.47 17.89
CA ASP A 264 -22.54 -11.32 19.04
C ASP A 264 -23.12 -10.72 20.34
N GLY A 265 -23.09 -9.39 20.49
CA GLY A 265 -23.70 -8.68 21.63
C GLY A 265 -25.23 -8.72 21.62
N HIS A 266 -25.87 -8.69 20.45
CA HIS A 266 -27.32 -8.84 20.32
C HIS A 266 -27.77 -10.28 20.63
N GLU A 267 -27.02 -11.29 20.19
CA GLU A 267 -27.28 -12.69 20.55
C GLU A 267 -27.10 -12.96 22.06
N ALA A 268 -26.16 -12.28 22.72
CA ALA A 268 -25.99 -12.38 24.17
C ALA A 268 -27.16 -11.73 24.92
N ALA A 269 -27.59 -10.54 24.51
CA ALA A 269 -28.71 -9.82 25.15
C ALA A 269 -30.07 -10.51 24.95
N THR A 270 -30.30 -11.13 23.78
CA THR A 270 -31.53 -11.89 23.49
C THR A 270 -31.61 -13.24 24.20
N LYS A 271 -30.47 -13.76 24.69
CA LYS A 271 -30.43 -14.96 25.56
C LYS A 271 -30.63 -14.63 27.05
N GLU A 272 -30.66 -13.35 27.42
CA GLU A 272 -30.93 -12.86 28.77
C GLU A 272 -32.37 -12.29 28.88
N GLU A 273 -33.40 -13.13 28.77
CA GLU A 273 -34.78 -12.81 29.20
C GLU A 273 -35.45 -14.02 29.86
N PRO A 274 -36.36 -13.79 30.83
CA PRO A 274 -36.08 -13.77 32.27
C PRO A 274 -36.06 -15.18 32.88
N ARG A 275 -35.20 -15.39 33.88
CA ARG A 275 -35.45 -16.45 34.87
C ARG A 275 -36.78 -16.13 35.53
N VAL A 276 -37.77 -17.00 35.25
CA VAL A 276 -39.12 -16.98 35.80
C VAL A 276 -39.08 -16.76 37.32
N ALA A 277 -40.00 -15.90 37.77
CA ALA A 277 -40.22 -15.43 39.14
C ALA A 277 -40.22 -16.53 40.20
#